data_AF-A0A2X4RM13-F1
#
_entry.id   AF-A0A2X4RM13-F1
#
_cell.length_a   1.000
_cell.length_b   1.000
_cell.length_c   1.000
_cell.angle_alpha   90.00
_cell.angle_beta   90.00
_cell.angle_gamma   90.00
#
_symmetry.space_group_name_H-M   'P 1'
#
loop_
_entity.id
_entity.type
_entity.pdbx_description
1 polymer ?
#
loop_
_entity_poly.entity_id
_entity_poly.type
_entity_poly.pdbx_seq_one_letter_code
_entity_poly.pdbx_strand_id
1 'polypeptide(L)'
;MCLPRARFDIYLGDKTRLVPVQARAHDAQPNPHVDTSGLREVIADAGPQPGRLKFGDIAVWFPIALVGLIISSVTFSFLTSGLGPRNSPHSGFDPFALIPVFGCLFGLFFVGLGVWNVLTAIGSARRLRTAWRNGWIEYRPALIGELVYLSSKTEGSEKNERTHYYYSAPLLILQPDGSFSNATSGEFRANYPNALKSRGAALSEASRAATVDSTRNNGWIVAAYRTDSQVSEAEIPCGLSTKQIDAILRFAEQRWIT
;
A
#
# COMPACT_ATOMS: atom_id res chain seq x y z
N MET A 1 -17.85 -20.24 -17.59
CA MET A 1 -17.89 -20.69 -16.17
C MET A 1 -17.74 -19.46 -15.26
N CYS A 2 -18.34 -19.41 -14.06
CA CYS A 2 -18.22 -18.22 -13.17
C CYS A 2 -17.06 -18.40 -12.18
N LEU A 3 -16.25 -17.36 -11.94
CA LEU A 3 -15.14 -17.40 -10.98
C LEU A 3 -15.65 -17.00 -9.58
N PRO A 4 -15.80 -17.94 -8.62
CA PRO A 4 -16.32 -17.63 -7.29
C PRO A 4 -15.40 -16.63 -6.59
N ARG A 5 -15.93 -15.47 -6.21
CA ARG A 5 -15.16 -14.38 -5.58
C ARG A 5 -14.60 -14.78 -4.21
N ALA A 6 -13.48 -14.17 -3.84
CA ALA A 6 -12.88 -14.37 -2.53
C ALA A 6 -13.88 -14.02 -1.41
N ARG A 7 -14.04 -14.93 -0.43
CA ARG A 7 -15.09 -14.84 0.61
C ARG A 7 -14.68 -14.07 1.87
N PHE A 8 -13.50 -13.47 1.88
CA PHE A 8 -12.97 -12.76 3.04
C PHE A 8 -12.37 -11.41 2.66
N ASP A 9 -12.40 -10.50 3.63
CA ASP A 9 -11.90 -9.15 3.48
C ASP A 9 -10.36 -9.13 3.63
N ILE A 10 -9.69 -8.49 2.67
CA ILE A 10 -8.24 -8.27 2.67
C ILE A 10 -8.00 -6.78 2.88
N TYR A 11 -7.39 -6.42 4.01
CA TYR A 11 -7.36 -5.03 4.47
C TYR A 11 -6.11 -4.28 4.03
N LEU A 12 -4.98 -4.98 3.93
CA LEU A 12 -3.71 -4.37 3.59
C LEU A 12 -2.73 -5.44 3.12
N GLY A 13 -1.78 -5.06 2.28
CA GLY A 13 -0.64 -5.89 1.94
C GLY A 13 0.52 -4.98 1.62
N ASP A 14 1.72 -5.53 1.72
CA ASP A 14 2.93 -4.79 1.47
C ASP A 14 2.97 -4.39 -0.01
N LYS A 15 2.77 -3.10 -0.30
CA LYS A 15 2.83 -2.54 -1.66
C LYS A 15 4.24 -2.16 -2.08
N THR A 16 5.20 -2.31 -1.18
CA THR A 16 6.56 -1.82 -1.41
C THR A 16 7.29 -2.64 -2.47
N ARG A 17 6.81 -3.85 -2.82
CA ARG A 17 7.45 -4.72 -3.81
C ARG A 17 6.97 -4.43 -5.23
N LEU A 18 5.74 -3.95 -5.43
CA LEU A 18 5.25 -3.44 -6.71
C LEU A 18 5.90 -2.11 -7.09
N VAL A 19 6.14 -1.26 -6.09
CA VAL A 19 6.79 0.04 -6.32
C VAL A 19 8.29 -0.19 -6.51
N PRO A 20 8.88 0.20 -7.65
CA PRO A 20 10.32 0.04 -7.83
C PRO A 20 11.08 0.81 -6.75
N VAL A 21 11.91 0.09 -6.00
CA VAL A 21 12.76 0.60 -4.90
C VAL A 21 13.68 1.70 -5.40
N GLN A 22 14.13 1.60 -6.66
CA GLN A 22 14.98 2.60 -7.31
C GLN A 22 14.26 3.20 -8.52
N ALA A 23 14.30 4.53 -8.62
CA ALA A 23 13.93 5.22 -9.85
C ALA A 23 14.97 4.85 -10.91
N ARG A 24 14.70 3.81 -11.70
CA ARG A 24 15.59 3.42 -12.78
C ARG A 24 14.92 3.79 -14.08
N ALA A 25 15.70 4.41 -14.97
CA ALA A 25 15.33 4.70 -16.35
C ALA A 25 14.70 3.49 -17.07
N HIS A 26 14.94 2.28 -16.56
CA HIS A 26 14.32 1.02 -16.95
C HIS A 26 12.78 1.06 -16.91
N ASP A 27 12.16 1.25 -15.75
CA ASP A 27 10.69 1.25 -15.59
C ASP A 27 10.01 2.44 -16.31
N ALA A 28 10.80 3.46 -16.68
CA ALA A 28 10.34 4.60 -17.47
C ALA A 28 10.27 4.30 -18.97
N GLN A 29 10.94 3.24 -19.45
CA GLN A 29 10.83 2.75 -20.81
C GLN A 29 9.63 1.80 -20.96
N PRO A 30 8.97 1.74 -22.12
CA PRO A 30 7.96 0.73 -22.40
C PRO A 30 8.54 -0.68 -22.27
N ASN A 31 7.84 -1.57 -21.55
CA ASN A 31 8.19 -2.98 -21.49
C ASN A 31 8.00 -3.60 -22.90
N PRO A 32 9.01 -4.28 -23.48
CA PRO A 32 8.87 -4.93 -24.79
C PRO A 32 7.88 -6.10 -24.80
N HIS A 33 7.54 -6.65 -23.62
CA HIS A 33 6.66 -7.80 -23.44
C HIS A 33 5.33 -7.42 -22.77
N VAL A 34 4.77 -6.26 -23.10
CA VAL A 34 3.47 -5.82 -22.57
C VAL A 34 2.38 -6.81 -22.95
N ASP A 35 1.57 -7.22 -21.96
CA ASP A 35 0.34 -7.98 -22.20
C ASP A 35 -0.64 -7.22 -23.12
N THR A 36 -1.06 -7.91 -24.19
CA THR A 36 -1.99 -7.41 -25.22
C THR A 36 -3.39 -8.02 -25.10
N SER A 37 -3.68 -8.71 -23.99
CA SER A 37 -4.95 -9.41 -23.77
C SER A 37 -6.19 -8.50 -23.72
N GLY A 38 -6.03 -7.18 -23.56
CA GLY A 38 -7.12 -6.21 -23.38
C GLY A 38 -7.45 -5.90 -21.91
N LEU A 39 -6.76 -6.53 -20.96
CA LEU A 39 -7.09 -6.41 -19.53
C LEU A 39 -6.73 -5.03 -18.96
N ARG A 40 -5.74 -4.35 -19.56
CA ARG A 40 -5.32 -3.01 -19.14
C ARG A 40 -6.38 -1.96 -19.47
N GLU A 41 -7.04 -2.10 -20.61
CA GLU A 41 -8.18 -1.29 -21.04
C GLU A 41 -9.34 -1.48 -20.08
N VAL A 42 -9.67 -2.74 -19.73
CA VAL A 42 -10.72 -3.05 -18.75
C VAL A 42 -10.45 -2.39 -17.39
N ILE A 43 -9.19 -2.38 -16.93
CA ILE A 43 -8.81 -1.72 -15.68
C ILE A 43 -8.99 -0.21 -15.75
N ALA A 44 -8.58 0.39 -16.87
CA ALA A 44 -8.67 1.83 -17.10
C ALA A 44 -10.14 2.30 -17.21
N ASP A 45 -11.00 1.50 -17.83
CA ASP A 45 -12.41 1.81 -18.02
C ASP A 45 -13.23 1.61 -16.72
N ALA A 46 -12.87 0.61 -15.91
CA ALA A 46 -13.60 0.29 -14.68
C ALA A 46 -13.32 1.27 -13.52
N GLY A 47 -12.26 2.07 -13.58
CA GLY A 47 -11.96 3.02 -12.50
C GLY A 47 -10.62 3.76 -12.63
N PRO A 48 -10.22 4.49 -11.58
CA PRO A 48 -8.99 5.26 -11.58
C PRO A 48 -7.76 4.39 -11.80
N GLN A 49 -6.79 4.92 -12.56
CA GLN A 49 -5.54 4.22 -12.81
C GLN A 49 -4.79 3.88 -11.50
N PRO A 50 -4.08 2.73 -11.46
CA PRO A 50 -3.18 2.38 -10.37
C PRO A 50 -2.18 3.50 -10.04
N GLY A 51 -1.76 3.56 -8.77
CA GLY A 51 -0.87 4.62 -8.30
C GLY A 51 -1.55 5.98 -8.10
N ARG A 52 -2.84 5.99 -7.73
CA ARG A 52 -3.50 7.21 -7.22
C ARG A 52 -3.24 7.36 -5.73
N LEU A 53 -2.79 8.54 -5.33
CA LEU A 53 -2.73 8.94 -3.92
C LEU A 53 -4.12 8.88 -3.31
N LYS A 54 -4.27 8.17 -2.19
CA LYS A 54 -5.50 8.24 -1.41
C LYS A 54 -5.45 9.49 -0.56
N PHE A 55 -6.60 10.14 -0.40
CA PHE A 55 -6.71 11.31 0.45
C PHE A 55 -6.23 11.01 1.88
N GLY A 56 -6.51 9.81 2.39
CA GLY A 56 -6.03 9.36 3.71
C GLY A 56 -4.51 9.33 3.88
N ASP A 57 -3.75 9.09 2.81
CA ASP A 57 -2.28 9.04 2.86
C ASP A 57 -1.66 10.43 3.08
N ILE A 58 -2.39 11.49 2.73
CA ILE A 58 -1.96 12.90 2.85
C ILE A 58 -2.67 13.61 4.01
N ALA A 59 -3.92 13.22 4.30
CA ALA A 59 -4.83 13.95 5.19
C ALA A 59 -4.32 14.06 6.63
N VAL A 60 -3.53 13.09 7.11
CA VAL A 60 -2.95 13.12 8.46
C VAL A 60 -1.75 14.08 8.54
N TRP A 61 -1.01 14.25 7.45
CA TRP A 61 0.18 15.11 7.41
C TRP A 61 -0.16 16.59 7.31
N PHE A 62 -1.28 16.92 6.67
CA PHE A 62 -1.75 18.31 6.55
C PHE A 62 -1.97 19.02 7.91
N PRO A 63 -2.75 18.48 8.88
CA PRO A 63 -2.91 19.12 10.18
C PRO A 63 -1.62 19.13 11.00
N ILE A 64 -0.76 18.11 10.88
CA ILE A 64 0.54 18.07 11.57
C ILE A 64 1.45 19.21 11.07
N ALA A 65 1.53 19.41 9.75
CA ALA A 65 2.28 20.51 9.18
C ALA A 65 1.68 21.88 9.56
N LEU A 66 0.35 22.00 9.57
CA LEU A 66 -0.33 23.23 9.98
C LEU A 66 -0.02 23.61 11.44
N VAL A 67 -0.07 22.64 12.36
CA VAL A 67 0.28 22.85 13.78
C VAL A 67 1.74 23.29 13.92
N GLY A 68 2.67 22.64 13.19
CA GLY A 68 4.08 23.05 13.17
C GLY A 68 4.27 24.49 12.69
N LEU A 69 3.50 24.91 11.67
CA LEU A 69 3.53 26.27 11.12
C LEU A 69 2.99 27.29 12.12
N ILE A 70 1.88 26.98 12.81
CA ILE A 70 1.32 27.83 13.88
C ILE A 70 2.33 28.02 15.01
N ILE A 71 2.93 26.92 15.50
CA ILE A 71 3.96 26.98 16.56
C ILE A 71 5.13 27.87 16.10
N SER A 72 5.64 27.66 14.89
CA SER A 72 6.73 28.48 14.34
C SER A 72 6.35 29.96 14.24
N SER A 73 5.16 30.29 13.74
CA SER A 73 4.67 31.66 13.58
C SER A 73 4.48 32.40 14.92
N VAL A 74 3.87 31.75 15.91
CA VAL A 74 3.69 32.31 17.26
C VAL A 74 5.06 32.59 17.86
N THR A 75 5.96 31.62 17.79
CA THR A 75 7.27 31.70 18.40
C THR A 75 8.18 32.74 17.72
N PHE A 76 8.08 32.86 16.40
CA PHE A 76 8.76 33.90 15.62
C PHE A 76 8.25 35.30 15.97
N SER A 77 6.93 35.45 16.18
CA SER A 77 6.34 36.73 16.59
C SER A 77 6.85 37.19 17.95
N PHE A 78 7.07 36.25 18.90
CA PHE A 78 7.72 36.56 20.17
C PHE A 78 9.18 36.98 20.01
N LEU A 79 9.92 36.35 19.09
CA LEU A 79 11.31 36.71 18.78
C LEU A 79 11.41 38.14 18.20
N THR A 80 10.52 38.50 17.27
CA THR A 80 10.51 39.84 16.65
C THR A 80 10.03 40.92 17.60
N SER A 81 9.11 40.59 18.53
CA SER A 81 8.57 41.54 19.52
C SER A 81 9.52 41.76 20.70
N GLY A 82 10.39 40.79 21.00
CA GLY A 82 11.39 40.86 22.07
C GLY A 82 12.66 41.63 21.72
N LEU A 83 12.82 42.08 20.46
CA LEU A 83 13.96 42.89 19.97
C LEU A 83 13.73 44.40 20.08
N GLY A 84 12.87 44.86 20.99
CA GLY A 84 12.77 46.27 21.38
C GLY A 84 14.03 46.77 22.12
N PRO A 85 14.24 48.11 22.25
CA PRO A 85 15.49 48.68 22.75
C PRO A 85 15.90 48.08 24.09
N ARG A 86 17.10 47.49 24.13
CA ARG A 86 17.65 46.74 25.26
C ARG A 86 18.07 47.69 26.38
N ASN A 87 17.12 48.10 27.21
CA ASN A 87 17.39 48.84 28.44
C ASN A 87 17.64 47.87 29.60
N SER A 88 18.73 47.10 29.58
CA SER A 88 19.19 46.36 30.77
C SER A 88 20.71 46.12 30.77
N PRO A 89 21.44 46.59 31.81
CA PRO A 89 22.89 46.56 31.88
C PRO A 89 23.41 45.27 32.56
N HIS A 90 23.06 44.09 32.06
CA HIS A 90 23.57 42.83 32.60
C HIS A 90 24.12 41.95 31.47
N SER A 91 25.45 41.79 31.44
CA SER A 91 26.18 40.88 30.54
C SER A 91 26.08 39.44 31.06
N GLY A 92 24.90 38.84 30.95
CA GLY A 92 24.65 37.44 31.26
C GLY A 92 23.87 36.77 30.12
N PHE A 93 24.25 35.53 29.78
CA PHE A 93 23.48 34.70 28.87
C PHE A 93 22.15 34.32 29.52
N ASP A 94 21.04 34.81 28.97
CA ASP A 94 19.71 34.49 29.46
C ASP A 94 19.18 33.22 28.76
N PRO A 95 19.07 32.07 29.45
CA PRO A 95 18.57 30.84 28.86
C PRO A 95 17.09 30.95 28.39
N PHE A 96 16.31 31.89 28.92
CA PHE A 96 14.92 32.10 28.50
C PHE A 96 14.82 32.71 27.09
N ALA A 97 15.85 33.41 26.61
CA ALA A 97 15.92 33.94 25.25
C ALA A 97 16.01 32.83 24.17
N LEU A 98 16.37 31.60 24.55
CA LEU A 98 16.46 30.47 23.62
C LEU A 98 15.14 29.71 23.42
N ILE A 99 14.19 29.82 24.35
CA ILE A 99 12.88 29.18 24.26
C ILE A 99 12.21 29.44 22.90
N PRO A 100 12.18 30.70 22.39
CA PRO A 100 11.58 30.93 21.09
C PRO A 100 12.38 30.35 19.90
N VAL A 101 13.70 30.22 20.04
CA VAL A 101 14.52 29.57 19.02
C VAL A 101 14.19 28.07 18.94
N PHE A 102 14.08 27.39 20.08
CA PHE A 102 13.72 25.97 20.14
C PHE A 102 12.30 25.70 19.62
N GLY A 103 11.32 26.54 19.98
CA GLY A 103 9.95 26.40 19.48
C GLY A 103 9.85 26.53 17.96
N CYS A 104 10.63 27.45 17.37
CA CYS A 104 10.69 27.61 15.92
C CYS A 104 11.32 26.39 15.24
N LEU A 105 12.45 25.89 15.74
CA LEU A 105 13.11 24.68 15.22
C LEU A 105 12.20 23.45 15.31
N PHE A 106 11.49 23.30 16.43
CA PHE A 106 10.53 22.21 16.63
C PHE A 106 9.37 22.30 15.64
N GLY A 107 8.79 23.49 15.45
CA GLY A 107 7.73 23.70 14.46
C GLY A 107 8.17 23.38 13.03
N LEU A 108 9.36 23.87 12.63
CA LEU A 108 9.95 23.59 11.32
C LEU A 108 10.24 22.09 11.11
N PHE A 109 10.65 21.37 12.16
CA PHE A 109 10.86 19.93 12.09
C PHE A 109 9.57 19.17 11.70
N PHE A 110 8.43 19.49 12.33
CA PHE A 110 7.14 18.87 11.98
C PHE A 110 6.66 19.23 10.57
N VAL A 111 6.87 20.47 10.15
CA VAL A 111 6.57 20.89 8.77
C VAL A 111 7.43 20.09 7.79
N GLY A 112 8.74 20.00 8.05
CA GLY A 112 9.67 19.22 7.23
C GLY A 112 9.30 17.74 7.14
N LEU A 113 8.96 17.13 8.28
CA LEU A 113 8.49 15.74 8.35
C LEU A 113 7.21 15.53 7.52
N GLY A 114 6.23 16.43 7.68
CA GLY A 114 4.97 16.36 6.92
C GLY A 114 5.18 16.50 5.42
N VAL A 115 5.96 17.51 5.00
CA VAL A 115 6.29 17.73 3.58
C VAL A 115 7.05 16.54 2.99
N TRP A 116 8.06 16.01 3.72
CA TRP A 116 8.82 14.86 3.28
C TRP A 116 7.92 13.64 3.03
N ASN A 117 7.05 13.30 3.98
CA ASN A 117 6.14 12.17 3.84
C ASN A 117 5.13 12.33 2.70
N VAL A 118 4.66 13.55 2.46
CA VAL A 118 3.78 13.85 1.31
C VAL A 118 4.54 13.70 -0.01
N LEU A 119 5.77 14.21 -0.10
CA LEU A 119 6.60 14.09 -1.29
C LEU A 119 7.00 12.64 -1.58
N THR A 120 7.33 11.84 -0.57
CA THR A 120 7.64 10.42 -0.75
C THR A 120 6.42 9.63 -1.21
N ALA A 121 5.24 9.89 -0.65
CA ALA A 121 3.98 9.30 -1.10
C ALA A 121 3.63 9.70 -2.55
N ILE A 122 3.85 10.96 -2.92
CA ILE A 122 3.64 11.43 -4.30
C ILE A 122 4.62 10.74 -5.25
N GLY A 123 5.88 10.61 -4.84
CA GLY A 123 6.91 9.92 -5.61
C GLY A 123 6.57 8.46 -5.84
N SER A 124 6.18 7.71 -4.81
CA SER A 124 5.82 6.29 -4.92
C SER A 124 4.58 6.08 -5.80
N ALA A 125 3.55 6.91 -5.63
CA ALA A 125 2.35 6.88 -6.45
C ALA A 125 2.64 7.14 -7.94
N ARG A 126 3.47 8.16 -8.24
CA ARG A 126 3.90 8.45 -9.61
C ARG A 126 4.71 7.31 -10.21
N ARG A 127 5.64 6.72 -9.45
CA ARG A 127 6.44 5.57 -9.90
C ARG A 127 5.56 4.38 -10.23
N LEU A 128 4.61 4.04 -9.35
CA LEU A 128 3.67 2.95 -9.58
C LEU A 128 2.83 3.19 -10.85
N ARG A 129 2.36 4.42 -11.05
CA ARG A 129 1.61 4.79 -12.25
C ARG A 129 2.45 4.67 -13.52
N THR A 130 3.71 5.12 -13.49
CA THR A 130 4.63 5.02 -14.63
C THR A 130 4.94 3.55 -14.95
N ALA A 131 5.30 2.75 -13.94
CA ALA A 131 5.57 1.33 -14.10
C ALA A 131 4.35 0.59 -14.65
N TRP A 132 3.15 0.88 -14.11
CA TRP A 132 1.91 0.35 -14.67
C TRP A 132 1.73 0.78 -16.11
N ARG A 133 1.76 2.09 -16.44
CA ARG A 133 1.52 2.62 -17.80
C ARG A 133 2.47 2.02 -18.83
N ASN A 134 3.72 1.77 -18.44
CA ASN A 134 4.76 1.21 -19.30
C ASN A 134 4.73 -0.33 -19.35
N GLY A 135 3.83 -1.00 -18.63
CA GLY A 135 3.64 -2.45 -18.72
C GLY A 135 4.57 -3.29 -17.83
N TRP A 136 5.20 -2.69 -16.83
CA TRP A 136 6.04 -3.40 -15.86
C TRP A 136 5.24 -4.06 -14.73
N ILE A 137 3.99 -3.64 -14.57
CA ILE A 137 3.07 -4.18 -13.56
C ILE A 137 1.85 -4.73 -14.28
N GLU A 138 1.60 -6.00 -14.01
CA GLU A 138 0.44 -6.72 -14.54
C GLU A 138 -0.50 -7.11 -13.41
N TYR A 139 -1.78 -7.09 -13.73
CA TYR A 139 -2.87 -7.46 -12.83
C TYR A 139 -3.56 -8.66 -13.44
N ARG A 140 -3.65 -9.77 -12.70
CA ARG A 140 -4.25 -10.99 -13.22
C ARG A 140 -5.20 -11.64 -12.22
N PRO A 141 -6.27 -12.30 -12.69
CA PRO A 141 -7.09 -13.18 -11.87
C PRO A 141 -6.21 -14.22 -11.19
N ALA A 142 -6.38 -14.39 -9.89
CA ALA A 142 -5.66 -15.36 -9.09
C ALA A 142 -6.62 -16.08 -8.14
N LEU A 143 -6.52 -17.40 -8.09
CA LEU A 143 -7.17 -18.24 -7.10
C LEU A 143 -6.34 -18.27 -5.83
N ILE A 144 -6.93 -17.90 -4.71
CA ILE A 144 -6.26 -17.91 -3.41
C ILE A 144 -6.37 -19.32 -2.81
N GLY A 145 -5.24 -19.97 -2.55
CA GLY A 145 -5.20 -21.26 -1.85
C GLY A 145 -5.43 -21.12 -0.34
N GLU A 146 -4.96 -22.11 0.41
CA GLU A 146 -5.05 -22.13 1.87
C GLU A 146 -4.22 -21.00 2.51
N LEU A 147 -4.78 -20.32 3.51
CA LEU A 147 -4.10 -19.23 4.21
C LEU A 147 -3.10 -19.78 5.23
N VAL A 148 -1.86 -19.33 5.16
CA VAL A 148 -0.81 -19.58 6.14
C VAL A 148 -0.76 -18.40 7.10
N TYR A 149 -1.01 -18.65 8.38
CA TYR A 149 -0.78 -17.66 9.43
C TYR A 149 0.71 -17.45 9.64
N LEU A 150 1.17 -16.19 9.58
CA LEU A 150 2.57 -15.84 9.73
C LEU A 150 2.84 -15.25 11.11
N SER A 151 2.13 -14.17 11.44
CA SER A 151 2.34 -13.44 12.69
C SER A 151 1.12 -12.64 13.08
N SER A 152 1.08 -12.22 14.34
CA SER A 152 0.19 -11.17 14.79
C SER A 152 1.00 -10.05 15.42
N LYS A 153 0.60 -8.81 15.15
CA LYS A 153 1.19 -7.61 15.75
C LYS A 153 0.09 -6.83 16.43
N THR A 154 0.26 -6.55 17.70
CA THR A 154 -0.65 -5.67 18.44
C THR A 154 -0.13 -4.26 18.33
N GLU A 155 -0.92 -3.38 17.71
CA GLU A 155 -0.62 -1.96 17.58
C GLU A 155 -1.67 -1.16 18.34
N GLY A 156 -1.22 -0.14 19.09
CA GLY A 156 -2.09 0.75 19.84
C GLY A 156 -1.51 1.14 21.20
N SER A 157 -2.16 2.11 21.83
CA SER A 157 -1.99 2.38 23.26
C SER A 157 -2.80 1.35 24.05
N GLU A 158 -2.41 1.05 25.30
CA GLU A 158 -3.01 0.08 26.22
C GLU A 158 -4.56 0.10 26.28
N LYS A 159 -5.19 1.26 26.00
CA LYS A 159 -6.66 1.43 25.95
C LYS A 159 -7.32 1.13 24.60
N ASN A 160 -6.57 1.03 23.52
CA ASN A 160 -7.03 0.84 22.14
C ASN A 160 -6.13 -0.15 21.37
N GLU A 161 -5.73 -1.23 22.03
CA GLU A 161 -4.96 -2.28 21.40
C GLU A 161 -5.74 -2.93 20.26
N ARG A 162 -5.16 -2.96 19.06
CA ARG A 162 -5.69 -3.69 17.92
C ARG A 162 -4.67 -4.71 17.47
N THR A 163 -5.02 -5.99 17.60
CA THR A 163 -4.23 -7.08 17.04
C THR A 163 -4.48 -7.19 15.54
N HIS A 164 -3.40 -7.20 14.77
CA HIS A 164 -3.38 -7.33 13.33
C HIS A 164 -2.80 -8.70 12.98
N TYR A 165 -3.51 -9.47 12.15
CA TYR A 165 -3.13 -10.83 11.78
C TYR A 165 -2.62 -10.84 10.34
N TYR A 166 -1.42 -11.37 10.16
CA TYR A 166 -0.71 -11.42 8.87
C TYR A 166 -0.68 -12.85 8.34
N TYR A 167 -0.91 -12.97 7.04
CA TYR A 167 -1.03 -14.22 6.31
C TYR A 167 -0.26 -14.17 4.99
N SER A 168 0.08 -15.34 4.46
CA SER A 168 0.42 -15.55 3.06
C SER A 168 -0.39 -16.72 2.50
N ALA A 169 -0.46 -16.84 1.18
CA ALA A 169 -1.17 -17.93 0.52
C ALA A 169 -0.49 -18.30 -0.81
N PRO A 170 -0.50 -19.60 -1.20
CA PRO A 170 -0.19 -19.97 -2.56
C PRO A 170 -1.31 -19.48 -3.49
N LEU A 171 -0.94 -19.09 -4.71
CA LEU A 171 -1.81 -18.50 -5.72
C LEU A 171 -1.69 -19.27 -7.03
N LEU A 172 -2.83 -19.52 -7.68
CA LEU A 172 -2.87 -19.91 -9.09
C LEU A 172 -3.31 -18.71 -9.92
N ILE A 173 -2.38 -18.14 -10.67
CA ILE A 173 -2.67 -17.01 -11.57
C ILE A 173 -3.16 -17.55 -12.91
N LEU A 174 -4.32 -17.09 -13.34
CA LEU A 174 -4.88 -17.41 -14.65
C LEU A 174 -4.21 -16.54 -15.72
N GLN A 175 -3.67 -17.21 -16.73
CA GLN A 175 -3.03 -16.62 -17.90
C GLN A 175 -4.06 -16.40 -19.03
N PRO A 176 -3.81 -15.46 -19.97
CA PRO A 176 -4.72 -15.18 -21.08
C PRO A 176 -5.01 -16.37 -22.01
N ASP A 177 -4.08 -17.33 -22.07
CA ASP A 177 -4.21 -18.58 -22.84
C ASP A 177 -5.04 -19.66 -22.10
N GLY A 178 -5.56 -19.34 -20.91
CA GLY A 178 -6.30 -20.26 -20.05
C GLY A 178 -5.41 -21.15 -19.17
N SER A 179 -4.08 -21.04 -19.28
CA SER A 179 -3.15 -21.79 -18.43
C SER A 179 -3.07 -21.19 -17.01
N PHE A 180 -2.53 -21.96 -16.07
CA PHE A 180 -2.32 -21.52 -14.69
C PHE A 180 -0.84 -21.49 -14.36
N SER A 181 -0.39 -20.40 -13.75
CA SER A 181 0.96 -20.26 -13.20
C SER A 181 0.93 -20.18 -11.68
N ASN A 182 1.78 -20.97 -11.02
CA ASN A 182 1.93 -20.92 -9.56
C ASN A 182 2.66 -19.64 -9.14
N ALA A 183 2.16 -19.00 -8.10
CA ALA A 183 2.82 -17.90 -7.42
C ALA A 183 2.55 -17.99 -5.91
N THR A 184 3.30 -17.22 -5.12
CA THR A 184 3.06 -17.05 -3.69
C THR A 184 2.62 -15.62 -3.42
N SER A 185 1.66 -15.42 -2.54
CA SER A 185 1.28 -14.06 -2.15
C SER A 185 2.38 -13.42 -1.29
N GLY A 186 2.57 -12.11 -1.45
CA GLY A 186 3.21 -11.30 -0.41
C GLY A 186 2.44 -11.38 0.92
N GLU A 187 3.05 -10.87 1.98
CA GLU A 187 2.38 -10.80 3.29
C GLU A 187 1.20 -9.83 3.24
N PHE A 188 0.04 -10.30 3.71
CA PHE A 188 -1.17 -9.51 3.75
C PHE A 188 -1.95 -9.68 5.04
N ARG A 189 -2.78 -8.69 5.34
CA ARG A 189 -3.60 -8.63 6.53
C ARG A 189 -5.02 -9.09 6.23
N ALA A 190 -5.50 -10.00 7.06
CA ALA A 190 -6.89 -10.48 7.05
C ALA A 190 -7.49 -10.46 8.47
N ASN A 191 -8.74 -10.94 8.58
CA ASN A 191 -9.41 -11.11 9.87
C ASN A 191 -8.69 -12.15 10.76
N TYR A 192 -8.99 -12.13 12.05
CA TYR A 192 -8.43 -13.10 12.99
C TYR A 192 -8.81 -14.55 12.62
N PRO A 193 -7.98 -15.56 12.94
CA PRO A 193 -8.10 -16.91 12.41
C PRO A 193 -9.48 -17.56 12.63
N ASN A 194 -10.05 -17.40 13.82
CA ASN A 194 -11.34 -18.02 14.15
C ASN A 194 -12.52 -17.42 13.36
N ALA A 195 -12.48 -16.12 13.04
CA ALA A 195 -13.48 -15.52 12.15
C ALA A 195 -13.34 -15.97 10.70
N LEU A 196 -12.11 -16.20 10.24
CA LEU A 196 -11.87 -16.76 8.92
C LEU A 196 -12.41 -18.19 8.84
N LYS A 197 -12.10 -19.03 9.84
CA LYS A 197 -12.64 -20.39 9.94
C LYS A 197 -14.19 -20.41 9.99
N SER A 198 -14.81 -19.53 10.78
CA SER A 198 -16.28 -19.48 10.87
C SER A 198 -16.97 -19.01 9.58
N ARG A 199 -16.26 -18.25 8.73
CA ARG A 199 -16.71 -17.87 7.38
C ARG A 199 -16.41 -18.92 6.31
N GLY A 200 -15.86 -20.08 6.71
CA GLY A 200 -15.51 -21.17 5.80
C GLY A 200 -14.27 -20.89 4.95
N ALA A 201 -13.38 -20.01 5.40
CA ALA A 201 -12.08 -19.83 4.75
C ALA A 201 -11.20 -21.07 4.99
N ALA A 202 -10.48 -21.48 3.96
CA ALA A 202 -9.47 -22.52 4.03
C ALA A 202 -8.19 -21.95 4.66
N LEU A 203 -7.87 -22.40 5.88
CA LEU A 203 -6.61 -22.08 6.57
C LEU A 203 -5.77 -23.35 6.65
N SER A 204 -4.46 -23.21 6.39
CA SER A 204 -3.51 -24.29 6.62
C SER A 204 -3.08 -24.31 8.08
N GLU A 205 -3.07 -25.50 8.69
CA GLU A 205 -2.54 -25.70 10.05
C GLU A 205 -1.00 -25.80 10.08
N ALA A 206 -0.37 -26.06 8.93
CA ALA A 206 1.08 -26.18 8.81
C ALA A 206 1.61 -25.30 7.67
N SER A 207 2.50 -24.36 7.98
CA SER A 207 3.02 -23.35 7.04
C SER A 207 3.67 -23.92 5.77
N ARG A 208 4.11 -25.19 5.77
CA ARG A 208 4.72 -25.87 4.61
C ARG A 208 3.75 -26.75 3.80
N ALA A 209 2.50 -26.89 4.25
CA ALA A 209 1.51 -27.77 3.62
C ALA A 209 0.40 -27.01 2.89
N ALA A 210 0.45 -25.67 2.85
CA ALA A 210 -0.58 -24.89 2.19
C ALA A 210 -0.57 -25.19 0.68
N THR A 211 -1.73 -25.60 0.19
CA THR A 211 -1.94 -25.92 -1.22
C THR A 211 -2.96 -24.99 -1.83
N VAL A 212 -2.93 -24.90 -3.16
CA VAL A 212 -3.96 -24.24 -3.96
C VAL A 212 -4.55 -25.27 -4.90
N ASP A 213 -5.83 -25.57 -4.72
CA ASP A 213 -6.58 -26.49 -5.57
C ASP A 213 -8.01 -25.97 -5.75
N SER A 214 -8.65 -26.42 -6.82
CA SER A 214 -10.08 -26.25 -7.14
C SER A 214 -11.01 -26.58 -5.97
N THR A 215 -10.61 -27.47 -5.06
CA THR A 215 -11.40 -27.88 -3.88
C THR A 215 -11.05 -27.09 -2.61
N ARG A 216 -9.76 -26.80 -2.41
CA ARG A 216 -9.23 -26.11 -1.22
C ARG A 216 -8.67 -24.76 -1.63
N ASN A 217 -9.60 -23.82 -1.78
CA ASN A 217 -9.31 -22.42 -2.09
C ASN A 217 -10.27 -21.51 -1.33
N ASN A 218 -9.93 -20.23 -1.35
CA ASN A 218 -10.71 -19.18 -0.76
C ASN A 218 -11.43 -18.30 -1.80
N GLY A 219 -11.43 -18.71 -3.06
CA GLY A 219 -12.00 -17.98 -4.19
C GLY A 219 -10.99 -17.11 -4.94
N TRP A 220 -11.53 -16.43 -5.96
CA TRP A 220 -10.81 -15.63 -6.93
C TRP A 220 -10.72 -14.16 -6.52
N ILE A 221 -9.53 -13.60 -6.71
CA ILE A 221 -9.24 -12.17 -6.61
C ILE A 221 -8.35 -11.76 -7.79
N VAL A 222 -7.87 -10.52 -7.79
CA VAL A 222 -6.81 -10.06 -8.68
C VAL A 222 -5.53 -9.86 -7.88
N ALA A 223 -4.46 -10.51 -8.34
CA ALA A 223 -3.11 -10.30 -7.84
C ALA A 223 -2.35 -9.37 -8.79
N ALA A 224 -1.43 -8.59 -8.26
CA ALA A 224 -0.49 -7.82 -9.06
C ALA A 224 0.90 -8.39 -8.92
N TYR A 225 1.64 -8.46 -10.01
CA TYR A 225 3.03 -8.85 -9.97
C TYR A 225 3.84 -8.02 -10.96
N ARG A 226 5.14 -8.05 -10.77
CA ARG A 226 6.10 -7.38 -11.64
C ARG A 226 6.58 -8.34 -12.73
N THR A 227 6.58 -7.88 -13.98
CA THR A 227 6.97 -8.70 -15.14
C THR A 227 8.47 -8.99 -15.20
N ASP A 228 9.30 -8.18 -14.54
CA ASP A 228 10.75 -8.31 -14.46
C ASP A 228 11.22 -9.13 -13.25
N SER A 229 10.32 -9.49 -12.34
CA SER A 229 10.66 -10.28 -11.16
C SER A 229 10.88 -11.75 -11.53
N GLN A 230 12.08 -12.27 -11.25
CA GLN A 230 12.34 -13.72 -11.31
C GLN A 230 11.65 -14.49 -10.18
N VAL A 231 11.18 -13.78 -9.15
CA VAL A 231 10.44 -14.38 -8.03
C VAL A 231 8.97 -14.45 -8.43
N SER A 232 8.39 -15.65 -8.38
CA SER A 232 6.95 -15.90 -8.57
C SER A 232 6.15 -15.46 -7.34
N GLU A 233 6.29 -14.19 -6.98
CA GLU A 233 5.55 -13.54 -5.91
C GLU A 233 4.57 -12.52 -6.48
N ALA A 234 3.35 -12.54 -5.96
CA ALA A 234 2.31 -11.59 -6.35
C ALA A 234 1.72 -10.90 -5.11
N GLU A 235 1.40 -9.62 -5.23
CA GLU A 235 0.84 -8.84 -4.16
C GLU A 235 -0.68 -8.90 -4.16
N ILE A 236 -1.21 -9.18 -2.97
CA ILE A 236 -2.63 -9.09 -2.62
C ILE A 236 -2.68 -8.38 -1.27
N PRO A 237 -3.48 -7.32 -1.09
CA PRO A 237 -4.32 -6.64 -2.06
C PRO A 237 -3.50 -5.75 -3.00
N CYS A 238 -3.79 -5.85 -4.30
CA CYS A 238 -3.07 -5.22 -5.40
C CYS A 238 -3.32 -3.70 -5.58
N GLY A 239 -4.12 -3.09 -4.70
CA GLY A 239 -4.41 -1.65 -4.73
C GLY A 239 -5.50 -1.19 -5.71
N LEU A 240 -6.11 -2.12 -6.46
CA LEU A 240 -7.29 -1.85 -7.28
C LEU A 240 -8.56 -1.69 -6.42
N SER A 241 -9.56 -0.99 -6.97
CA SER A 241 -10.89 -0.91 -6.37
C SER A 241 -11.69 -2.20 -6.59
N THR A 242 -12.71 -2.47 -5.76
CA THR A 242 -13.60 -3.64 -5.92
C THR A 242 -14.24 -3.69 -7.32
N LYS A 243 -14.64 -2.53 -7.86
CA LYS A 243 -15.19 -2.44 -9.23
C LYS A 243 -14.21 -2.90 -10.30
N GLN A 244 -12.93 -2.53 -10.16
CA GLN A 244 -11.87 -2.95 -11.09
C GLN A 244 -11.58 -4.44 -10.95
N ILE A 245 -11.53 -4.95 -9.71
CA ILE A 245 -11.36 -6.39 -9.44
C ILE A 245 -12.48 -7.18 -10.11
N ASP A 246 -13.74 -6.77 -9.91
CA ASP A 246 -14.88 -7.45 -10.51
C ASP A 246 -14.89 -7.38 -12.05
N ALA A 247 -14.49 -6.25 -12.63
CA ALA A 247 -14.40 -6.08 -14.08
C ALA A 247 -13.35 -7.03 -14.69
N ILE A 248 -12.17 -7.13 -14.08
CA ILE A 248 -11.11 -8.05 -14.52
C ILE A 248 -11.60 -9.50 -14.45
N LEU A 249 -12.20 -9.89 -13.33
CA LEU A 249 -12.65 -11.27 -13.17
C LEU A 249 -13.78 -11.63 -14.14
N ARG A 250 -14.72 -10.72 -14.40
CA ARG A 250 -15.76 -10.92 -15.44
C ARG A 250 -15.17 -11.01 -16.84
N PHE A 251 -14.16 -10.19 -17.15
CA PHE A 251 -13.48 -10.26 -18.43
C PHE A 251 -12.82 -11.63 -18.63
N ALA A 252 -12.14 -12.14 -17.61
CA ALA A 252 -11.53 -13.47 -17.65
C ALA A 252 -12.56 -14.60 -17.79
N GLU A 253 -13.69 -14.52 -17.07
CA GLU A 253 -14.81 -15.47 -17.21
C GLU A 253 -15.35 -15.55 -18.64
N GLN A 254 -15.34 -14.44 -19.37
CA GLN A 254 -15.88 -14.35 -20.73
C GLN A 254 -14.88 -14.77 -21.80
N ARG A 255 -13.58 -14.53 -21.58
CA ARG A 255 -12.56 -14.66 -22.63
C ARG A 255 -11.55 -15.79 -22.43
N TRP A 256 -11.30 -16.20 -21.19
CA TRP A 256 -10.19 -17.11 -20.88
C TRP A 256 -10.66 -18.46 -20.34
N ILE A 257 -11.92 -18.55 -19.92
CA ILE A 257 -12.52 -19.76 -19.38
C ILE A 257 -13.65 -20.19 -20.32
N THR A 258 -13.25 -20.79 -21.44
CA THR A 258 -14.12 -21.50 -22.38
C THR A 258 -14.53 -22.86 -21.85
#